data_AF-A0A8S2RNK8-F1
#
_entry.id   AF-A0A8S2RNK8-F1
#
_cell.length_a   1.000
_cell.length_b   1.000
_cell.length_c   1.000
_cell.angle_alpha   90.00
_cell.angle_beta   90.00
_cell.angle_gamma   90.00
#
_symmetry.space_group_name_H-M   'P 1'
#
loop_
_entity.id
_entity.type
_entity.pdbx_description
1 polymer ?
#
loop_
_entity_poly.entity_id
_entity_poly.type
_entity_poly.pdbx_seq_one_letter_code
_entity_poly.pdbx_strand_id
1 'polypeptide(L)'
;ICEFQQLEEDPAGFGRLLVTNDKAHKELEQYIEPITQCLSSEKIKKRFHQLLTSARSHVIRKESMNLFKNLKMQWTSGDKRCGTAIHAEWCGCQYAHLTIKIDVIPCITVPGWPSSANIPCPAGILNFHVIARSTKFNSTYLWRISTTTAEVNFFQNVSLKEKKIGYIVLKAIRNSISYPPVTVKGVTYGVEDLLTSYTLKMEYFYELNKHPNNRDWIGENFPHRIMSIFKRISKDINLVSTTKRLLRKL
;
A
#
# COMPACT_ATOMS: atom_id res chain seq x y z
N ILE A 1 -4.58 24.40 1.86
CA ILE A 1 -3.74 24.43 0.63
C ILE A 1 -4.47 23.69 -0.48
N CYS A 2 -4.78 22.41 -0.27
CA CYS A 2 -5.69 21.68 -1.14
C CYS A 2 -6.90 21.16 -0.36
N GLU A 3 -8.03 21.02 -1.06
CA GLU A 3 -9.21 20.30 -0.61
C GLU A 3 -9.31 18.99 -1.39
N PHE A 4 -9.62 17.89 -0.70
CA PHE A 4 -9.85 16.61 -1.34
C PHE A 4 -11.33 16.42 -1.60
N GLN A 5 -11.70 16.19 -2.86
CA GLN A 5 -13.07 15.93 -3.27
C GLN A 5 -13.15 14.59 -3.95
N GLN A 6 -14.03 13.71 -3.46
CA GLN A 6 -14.36 12.47 -4.12
C GLN A 6 -15.72 12.64 -4.78
N LEU A 7 -15.76 12.53 -6.10
CA LEU A 7 -17.00 12.62 -6.86
C LEU A 7 -17.61 11.22 -7.05
N GLU A 8 -18.91 11.16 -7.34
CA GLU A 8 -19.63 9.88 -7.49
C GLU A 8 -19.10 9.06 -8.66
N GLU A 9 -18.63 9.73 -9.73
CA GLU A 9 -18.04 9.07 -10.89
C GLU A 9 -16.60 8.58 -10.65
N ASP A 10 -15.94 9.04 -9.58
CA ASP A 10 -14.57 8.65 -9.28
C ASP A 10 -14.54 7.21 -8.72
N PRO A 11 -13.55 6.38 -9.09
CA PRO A 11 -13.43 5.04 -8.53
C PRO A 11 -13.34 5.05 -7.00
N ALA A 12 -13.92 4.05 -6.33
CA ALA A 12 -13.91 3.96 -4.88
C ALA A 12 -12.49 4.10 -4.28
N GLY A 13 -12.34 5.05 -3.35
CA GLY A 13 -11.07 5.35 -2.69
C GLY A 13 -10.16 6.30 -3.48
N PHE A 14 -10.65 6.88 -4.58
CA PHE A 14 -9.98 7.93 -5.34
C PHE A 14 -10.76 9.24 -5.27
N GLY A 15 -10.05 10.34 -5.52
CA GLY A 15 -10.65 11.67 -5.65
C GLY A 15 -9.65 12.66 -6.21
N ARG A 16 -10.05 13.93 -6.22
CA ARG A 16 -9.34 15.05 -6.82
C ARG A 16 -8.82 15.97 -5.71
N LEU A 17 -7.71 16.64 -5.99
CA LEU A 17 -7.18 17.69 -5.11
C LEU A 17 -7.34 19.04 -5.77
N LEU A 18 -8.19 19.88 -5.20
CA LEU A 18 -8.41 21.26 -5.64
C LEU A 18 -7.52 22.20 -4.83
N VAL A 19 -6.78 23.08 -5.49
CA VAL A 19 -5.95 24.07 -4.82
C VAL A 19 -6.84 25.25 -4.42
N THR A 20 -7.04 25.47 -3.12
CA THR A 20 -8.04 26.41 -2.59
C THR A 20 -7.50 27.79 -2.23
N ASN A 21 -6.19 28.00 -2.38
CA ASN A 21 -5.52 29.23 -1.96
C ASN A 21 -4.70 29.81 -3.12
N ASP A 22 -4.86 31.10 -3.42
CA ASP A 22 -4.20 31.77 -4.56
C ASP A 22 -2.67 31.69 -4.54
N LYS A 23 -2.05 31.79 -3.35
CA LYS A 23 -0.60 31.64 -3.21
C LYS A 23 -0.17 30.23 -3.58
N ALA A 24 -0.87 29.22 -3.06
CA ALA A 24 -0.60 27.82 -3.41
C ALA A 24 -0.88 27.53 -4.88
N HIS A 25 -1.89 28.17 -5.46
CA HIS A 25 -2.21 28.04 -6.88
C HIS A 25 -1.05 28.51 -7.75
N LYS A 26 -0.45 29.67 -7.44
CA LYS A 26 0.75 30.16 -8.14
C LYS A 26 1.96 29.23 -7.96
N GLU A 27 2.20 28.73 -6.75
CA GLU A 27 3.31 27.82 -6.48
C GLU A 27 3.17 26.47 -7.20
N LEU A 28 1.94 25.98 -7.36
CA LEU A 28 1.62 24.68 -7.92
C LEU A 28 1.13 24.74 -9.37
N GLU A 29 1.10 25.90 -10.00
CA GLU A 29 0.50 26.15 -11.32
C GLU A 29 0.95 25.13 -12.38
N GLN A 30 2.27 24.87 -12.46
CA GLN A 30 2.85 23.89 -13.39
C GLN A 30 2.35 22.44 -13.17
N TYR A 31 1.83 22.14 -11.99
CA TYR A 31 1.32 20.82 -11.60
C TYR A 31 -0.21 20.71 -11.68
N ILE A 32 -0.92 21.79 -11.97
CA ILE A 32 -2.38 21.78 -12.13
C ILE A 32 -2.72 21.29 -13.55
N GLU A 33 -3.78 20.48 -13.69
CA GLU A 33 -4.29 20.08 -15.00
C GLU A 33 -5.16 21.19 -15.61
N PRO A 34 -4.94 21.60 -16.87
CA PRO A 34 -5.68 22.71 -17.48
C PRO A 34 -7.20 22.49 -17.56
N ILE A 35 -7.63 21.26 -17.77
CA ILE A 35 -9.05 20.93 -17.98
C ILE A 35 -9.77 20.79 -16.63
N THR A 36 -9.22 19.99 -15.71
CA THR A 36 -9.89 19.69 -14.45
C THR A 36 -9.63 20.72 -13.36
N GLN A 37 -8.65 21.62 -13.57
CA GLN A 37 -8.18 22.58 -12.56
C GLN A 37 -7.77 21.91 -11.24
N CYS A 38 -7.45 20.61 -11.30
CA CYS A 38 -7.03 19.80 -10.16
C CYS A 38 -5.51 19.60 -10.19
N LEU A 39 -4.93 19.37 -9.01
CA LEU A 39 -3.53 19.01 -8.89
C LEU A 39 -3.27 17.63 -9.52
N SER A 40 -2.35 17.58 -10.49
CA SER A 40 -1.98 16.36 -11.21
C SER A 40 -1.14 15.43 -10.34
N SER A 41 -1.65 14.23 -10.06
CA SER A 41 -0.91 13.20 -9.36
C SER A 41 0.29 12.72 -10.17
N GLU A 42 0.17 12.65 -11.49
CA GLU A 42 1.26 12.23 -12.37
C GLU A 42 2.38 13.27 -12.46
N LYS A 43 2.05 14.57 -12.62
CA LYS A 43 3.09 15.62 -12.66
C LYS A 43 3.85 15.71 -11.33
N ILE A 44 3.14 15.61 -10.19
CA ILE A 44 3.78 15.58 -8.86
C ILE A 44 4.65 14.33 -8.70
N LYS A 45 4.15 13.15 -9.07
CA LYS A 45 4.93 11.89 -9.03
C LYS A 45 6.21 11.99 -9.87
N LYS A 46 6.11 12.55 -11.08
CA LYS A 46 7.26 12.76 -11.97
C LYS A 46 8.26 13.74 -11.36
N ARG A 47 7.80 14.86 -10.82
CA ARG A 47 8.67 15.84 -10.14
C ARG A 47 9.36 15.22 -8.93
N PHE A 48 8.64 14.46 -8.12
CA PHE A 48 9.18 13.78 -6.96
C PHE A 48 10.27 12.77 -7.34
N HIS A 49 10.05 11.99 -8.39
CA HIS A 49 11.07 11.09 -8.94
C HIS A 49 12.34 11.84 -9.37
N GLN A 50 12.19 12.96 -10.09
CA GLN A 50 13.32 13.80 -10.51
C GLN A 50 14.10 14.35 -9.31
N LEU A 51 13.39 14.81 -8.27
CA LEU A 51 14.00 15.32 -7.04
C LEU A 51 14.77 14.23 -6.30
N LEU A 52 14.21 13.02 -6.16
CA LEU A 52 14.91 11.89 -5.54
C LEU A 52 16.16 11.48 -6.33
N THR A 53 16.05 11.40 -7.66
CA THR A 53 17.18 11.08 -8.54
C THR A 53 18.25 12.17 -8.50
N SER A 54 17.87 13.44 -8.35
CA SER A 54 18.82 14.55 -8.17
C SER A 54 19.44 14.54 -6.78
N ALA A 55 18.67 14.22 -5.72
CA ALA A 55 19.21 14.10 -4.37
C ALA A 55 20.26 13.00 -4.25
N ARG A 56 20.19 11.95 -5.08
CA ARG A 56 21.23 10.91 -5.18
C ARG A 56 22.63 11.50 -5.37
N SER A 57 22.80 12.46 -6.27
CA SER A 57 24.13 13.04 -6.52
C SER A 57 24.64 13.87 -5.34
N HIS A 58 23.75 14.33 -4.45
CA HIS A 58 24.08 15.17 -3.30
C HIS A 58 24.19 14.42 -1.96
N VAL A 59 23.44 13.33 -1.75
CA VAL A 59 23.41 12.54 -0.50
C VAL A 59 24.55 11.53 -0.44
N ILE A 60 25.08 11.11 -1.59
CA ILE A 60 26.31 10.30 -1.70
C ILE A 60 27.52 11.23 -1.51
N ARG A 61 27.63 11.88 -0.34
CA ARG A 61 28.90 12.49 0.10
C ARG A 61 29.81 11.38 0.63
N LYS A 62 31.12 11.53 0.46
CA LYS A 62 32.14 10.52 0.82
C LYS A 62 32.00 9.98 2.26
N GLU A 63 31.53 10.79 3.20
CA GLU A 63 31.40 10.42 4.62
C GLU A 63 30.30 9.39 4.88
N SER A 64 29.14 9.53 4.22
CA SER A 64 28.02 8.57 4.35
C SER A 64 28.33 7.23 3.66
N MET A 65 29.17 7.23 2.62
CA MET A 65 29.52 6.01 1.87
C MET A 65 30.28 4.98 2.71
N ASN A 66 31.02 5.41 3.73
CA ASN A 66 31.72 4.46 4.62
C ASN A 66 30.75 3.61 5.45
N LEU A 67 29.59 4.16 5.84
CA LEU A 67 28.53 3.44 6.55
C LEU A 67 27.76 2.49 5.63
N PHE A 68 27.66 2.82 4.35
CA PHE A 68 26.93 2.05 3.34
C PHE A 68 27.85 1.31 2.35
N LYS A 69 29.13 1.09 2.68
CA LYS A 69 30.12 0.52 1.76
C LYS A 69 29.75 -0.87 1.20
N ASN A 70 28.92 -1.59 1.95
CA ASN A 70 28.41 -2.91 1.58
C ASN A 70 27.03 -2.85 0.91
N LEU A 71 26.47 -1.66 0.62
CA LEU A 71 25.17 -1.50 -0.01
C LEU A 71 25.33 -0.82 -1.37
N LYS A 72 25.03 -1.55 -2.44
CA LYS A 72 24.90 -1.02 -3.79
C LYS A 72 23.48 -0.54 -4.01
N MET A 73 23.28 0.77 -4.02
CA MET A 73 21.96 1.38 -4.23
C MET A 73 21.73 1.69 -5.71
N GLN A 74 20.58 1.27 -6.23
CA GLN A 74 20.04 1.56 -7.55
C GLN A 74 18.64 2.15 -7.40
N TRP A 75 18.46 3.37 -7.91
CA TRP A 75 17.15 3.99 -7.99
C TRP A 75 16.52 3.52 -9.29
N THR A 76 15.39 2.84 -9.19
CA THR A 76 14.56 2.54 -10.35
C THR A 76 13.36 3.48 -10.30
N SER A 77 12.86 3.90 -11.47
CA SER A 77 11.51 4.45 -11.51
C SER A 77 10.61 3.37 -10.92
N GLY A 78 10.03 3.66 -9.75
CA GLY A 78 9.38 2.64 -8.95
C GLY A 78 8.33 1.89 -9.75
N ASP A 79 8.12 0.64 -9.34
CA ASP A 79 7.25 -0.33 -9.98
C ASP A 79 5.84 0.25 -10.21
N LYS A 80 5.62 0.81 -11.40
CA LYS A 80 4.39 1.17 -12.15
C LYS A 80 3.16 1.73 -11.43
N ARG A 81 3.10 1.87 -10.09
CA ARG A 81 1.82 2.01 -9.37
C ARG A 81 1.73 3.22 -8.44
N CYS A 82 2.70 3.54 -7.58
CA CYS A 82 2.48 4.62 -6.58
C CYS A 82 3.70 5.50 -6.19
N GLY A 83 4.92 5.24 -6.66
CA GLY A 83 6.10 5.96 -6.14
C GLY A 83 7.41 5.64 -6.85
N THR A 84 8.53 6.07 -6.26
CA THR A 84 9.91 5.75 -6.70
C THR A 84 10.44 4.61 -5.85
N ALA A 85 11.03 3.58 -6.45
CA ALA A 85 11.63 2.47 -5.71
C ALA A 85 13.14 2.66 -5.65
N ILE A 86 13.69 2.55 -4.45
CA ILE A 86 15.12 2.48 -4.20
C ILE A 86 15.44 1.02 -3.94
N HIS A 87 16.16 0.40 -4.87
CA HIS A 87 16.71 -0.93 -4.71
C HIS A 87 18.09 -0.80 -4.07
N ALA A 88 18.34 -1.50 -2.97
CA ALA A 88 19.63 -1.56 -2.32
C ALA A 88 20.05 -3.02 -2.20
N GLU A 89 21.12 -3.39 -2.89
CA GLU A 89 21.69 -4.73 -2.85
C GLU A 89 22.83 -4.76 -1.84
N TRP A 90 22.81 -5.72 -0.92
CA TRP A 90 23.92 -5.94 -0.01
C TRP A 90 25.03 -6.74 -0.70
N CYS A 91 26.21 -6.15 -0.80
CA CYS A 91 27.41 -6.72 -1.39
C CYS A 91 28.44 -7.21 -0.35
N GLY A 92 28.11 -7.22 0.94
CA GLY A 92 28.97 -7.76 2.00
C GLY A 92 28.83 -9.28 2.16
N CYS A 93 29.81 -9.93 2.80
CA CYS A 93 29.88 -11.39 2.93
C CYS A 93 28.87 -12.01 3.92
N GLN A 94 28.38 -11.24 4.91
CA GLN A 94 27.50 -11.78 5.97
C GLN A 94 26.08 -12.12 5.51
N TYR A 95 25.61 -11.48 4.42
CA TYR A 95 24.26 -11.65 3.88
C TYR A 95 24.32 -11.70 2.35
N ALA A 96 25.03 -12.68 1.82
CA ALA A 96 25.14 -12.88 0.37
C ALA A 96 23.73 -12.89 -0.27
N HIS A 97 23.52 -12.04 -1.28
CA HIS A 97 22.27 -11.89 -2.05
C HIS A 97 21.08 -11.23 -1.34
N LEU A 98 21.27 -10.56 -0.18
CA LEU A 98 20.20 -9.76 0.42
C LEU A 98 19.89 -8.54 -0.47
N THR A 99 18.71 -8.54 -1.08
CA THR A 99 18.17 -7.38 -1.81
C THR A 99 17.10 -6.70 -0.96
N ILE A 100 17.31 -5.43 -0.67
CA ILE A 100 16.36 -4.56 0.03
C ILE A 100 15.70 -3.67 -1.01
N LYS A 101 14.36 -3.67 -1.06
CA LYS A 101 13.59 -2.73 -1.88
C LYS A 101 12.85 -1.77 -0.96
N ILE A 102 13.07 -0.48 -1.15
CA ILE A 102 12.45 0.60 -0.40
C ILE A 102 11.57 1.39 -1.37
N ASP A 103 10.26 1.35 -1.16
CA ASP A 103 9.33 2.18 -1.92
C ASP A 103 9.17 3.55 -1.24
N VAL A 104 9.53 4.61 -1.94
CA VAL A 104 9.34 6.00 -1.49
C VAL A 104 8.14 6.58 -2.22
N ILE A 105 7.06 6.81 -1.46
CA ILE A 105 5.75 7.21 -1.99
C ILE A 105 5.49 8.66 -1.56
N PRO A 106 5.36 9.61 -2.51
CA PRO A 106 4.92 10.95 -2.16
C PRO A 106 3.45 10.90 -1.73
N CYS A 107 3.15 11.60 -0.65
CA CYS A 107 1.78 11.75 -0.17
C CYS A 107 1.48 13.20 0.21
N ILE A 108 0.21 13.56 0.11
CA ILE A 108 -0.31 14.85 0.59
C ILE A 108 -1.15 14.56 1.83
N THR A 109 -0.88 15.30 2.89
CA THR A 109 -1.68 15.24 4.12
C THR A 109 -2.94 16.08 3.92
N VAL A 110 -4.10 15.48 4.18
CA VAL A 110 -5.41 16.12 4.09
C VAL A 110 -6.04 16.15 5.47
N PRO A 111 -6.47 17.34 5.95
CA PRO A 111 -7.16 17.46 7.23
C PRO A 111 -8.46 16.66 7.31
N GLY A 112 -8.73 16.09 8.49
CA GLY A 112 -9.95 15.34 8.79
C GLY A 112 -9.87 13.85 8.46
N TRP A 113 -11.04 13.26 8.28
CA TRP A 113 -11.23 11.86 7.88
C TRP A 113 -11.97 11.80 6.54
N PRO A 114 -11.68 10.83 5.65
CA PRO A 114 -12.38 10.76 4.38
C PRO A 114 -13.89 10.58 4.60
N SER A 115 -14.70 11.42 3.96
CA SER A 115 -16.16 11.37 4.06
C SER A 115 -16.75 10.05 3.56
N SER A 116 -16.06 9.39 2.62
CA SER A 116 -16.41 8.08 2.08
C SER A 116 -15.96 6.90 2.94
N ALA A 117 -15.30 7.14 4.08
CA ALA A 117 -14.86 6.06 4.94
C ALA A 117 -16.05 5.42 5.65
N ASN A 118 -16.24 4.12 5.45
CA ASN A 118 -17.28 3.32 6.11
C ASN A 118 -16.93 2.95 7.56
N ILE A 119 -15.87 3.54 8.12
CA ILE A 119 -15.42 3.32 9.49
C ILE A 119 -15.23 4.67 10.19
N PRO A 120 -15.51 4.76 11.49
CA PRO A 120 -15.28 5.97 12.25
C PRO A 120 -13.79 6.33 12.27
N CYS A 121 -13.52 7.63 12.39
CA CYS A 121 -12.17 8.13 12.52
C CYS A 121 -11.50 7.53 13.78
N PRO A 122 -10.33 6.87 13.66
CA PRO A 122 -9.65 6.31 14.83
C PRO A 122 -9.15 7.40 15.78
N ALA A 123 -9.18 7.10 17.08
CA ALA A 123 -8.75 8.04 18.12
C ALA A 123 -7.30 8.51 17.89
N GLY A 124 -7.08 9.82 17.96
CA GLY A 124 -5.77 10.44 17.76
C GLY A 124 -5.35 10.59 16.29
N ILE A 125 -6.17 10.19 15.32
CA ILE A 125 -5.95 10.46 13.90
C ILE A 125 -6.72 11.72 13.51
N LEU A 126 -6.02 12.78 13.10
CA LEU A 126 -6.62 14.06 12.72
C LEU A 126 -6.60 14.31 11.21
N ASN A 127 -5.79 13.56 10.48
CA ASN A 127 -5.55 13.74 9.06
C ASN A 127 -5.50 12.37 8.38
N PHE A 128 -5.82 12.34 7.09
CA PHE A 128 -5.52 11.21 6.22
C PHE A 128 -4.52 11.62 5.14
N HIS A 129 -4.02 10.64 4.41
CA HIS A 129 -3.07 10.90 3.33
C HIS A 129 -3.70 10.53 1.99
N VAL A 130 -3.27 11.21 0.95
CA VAL A 130 -3.54 10.80 -0.43
C VAL A 130 -2.25 10.60 -1.20
N ILE A 131 -2.21 9.58 -2.04
CA ILE A 131 -1.01 9.16 -2.78
C ILE A 131 -1.24 9.23 -4.28
N ALA A 132 -0.18 9.53 -5.01
CA ALA A 132 -0.20 9.57 -6.46
C ALA A 132 -0.17 8.15 -7.05
N ARG A 133 -1.35 7.55 -7.23
CA ARG A 133 -1.51 6.21 -7.81
C ARG A 133 -2.25 6.28 -9.12
N SER A 134 -1.67 5.75 -10.19
CA SER A 134 -2.33 5.68 -11.49
C SER A 134 -3.54 4.74 -11.40
N THR A 135 -4.67 5.19 -11.94
CA THR A 135 -5.85 4.35 -12.15
C THR A 135 -5.67 3.51 -13.43
N LYS A 136 -6.45 2.45 -13.59
CA LYS A 136 -6.56 1.73 -14.88
C LYS A 136 -7.11 2.62 -16.00
N PHE A 137 -7.69 3.77 -15.64
CA PHE A 137 -8.33 4.72 -16.55
C PHE A 137 -7.35 5.82 -17.02
N ASN A 138 -6.04 5.69 -16.74
CA ASN A 138 -5.02 6.68 -17.09
C ASN A 138 -5.34 8.11 -16.63
N SER A 139 -6.10 8.26 -15.54
CA SER A 139 -6.45 9.56 -15.00
C SER A 139 -5.23 10.18 -14.31
N THR A 140 -4.68 11.25 -14.89
CA THR A 140 -3.45 11.89 -14.40
C THR A 140 -3.65 12.77 -13.18
N TYR A 141 -4.91 13.07 -12.84
CA TYR A 141 -5.33 13.99 -11.77
C TYR A 141 -5.94 13.31 -10.54
N LEU A 142 -6.13 11.98 -10.58
CA LEU A 142 -6.73 11.27 -9.47
C LEU A 142 -5.68 10.91 -8.42
N TRP A 143 -6.08 11.07 -7.17
CA TRP A 143 -5.31 10.73 -5.97
C TRP A 143 -6.03 9.64 -5.22
N ARG A 144 -5.27 8.67 -4.68
CA ARG A 144 -5.84 7.56 -3.90
C ARG A 144 -5.73 7.85 -2.42
N ILE A 145 -6.82 7.62 -1.67
CA ILE A 145 -6.81 7.64 -0.21
C ILE A 145 -5.85 6.57 0.33
N SER A 146 -5.03 6.98 1.29
CA SER A 146 -4.15 6.14 2.07
C SER A 146 -4.43 6.33 3.55
N THR A 147 -4.79 5.25 4.21
CA THR A 147 -5.06 5.17 5.65
C THR A 147 -3.90 4.58 6.45
N THR A 148 -2.70 4.49 5.86
CA THR A 148 -1.54 3.80 6.46
C THR A 148 -1.25 4.19 7.90
N THR A 149 -1.33 5.48 8.25
CA THR A 149 -1.14 5.96 9.63
C THR A 149 -2.17 5.38 10.60
N ALA A 150 -3.43 5.33 10.19
CA ALA A 150 -4.51 4.74 10.96
C ALA A 150 -4.34 3.22 11.11
N GLU A 151 -3.91 2.53 10.05
CA GLU A 151 -3.63 1.10 10.08
C GLU A 151 -2.45 0.76 11.01
N VAL A 152 -1.40 1.59 11.01
CA VAL A 152 -0.24 1.43 11.92
C VAL A 152 -0.67 1.62 13.37
N ASN A 153 -1.43 2.70 13.64
CA ASN A 153 -1.98 2.94 14.98
C ASN A 153 -2.82 1.76 15.46
N PHE A 154 -3.69 1.23 14.59
CA PHE A 154 -4.48 0.04 14.88
C PHE A 154 -3.60 -1.16 15.25
N PHE A 155 -2.60 -1.49 14.43
CA PHE A 155 -1.68 -2.62 14.70
C PHE A 155 -0.89 -2.45 16.00
N GLN A 156 -0.45 -1.23 16.33
CA GLN A 156 0.27 -0.94 17.56
C GLN A 156 -0.61 -1.20 18.79
N ASN A 157 -1.88 -0.83 18.70
CA ASN A 157 -2.88 -0.93 19.77
C ASN A 157 -3.51 -2.32 19.92
N VAL A 158 -3.21 -3.28 19.04
CA VAL A 158 -3.57 -4.69 19.27
C VAL A 158 -2.87 -5.17 20.54
N SER A 159 -3.64 -5.58 21.56
CA SER A 159 -3.08 -5.91 22.88
C SER A 159 -2.43 -7.31 22.93
N LEU A 160 -2.96 -8.28 22.18
CA LEU A 160 -2.52 -9.67 22.23
C LEU A 160 -1.41 -9.96 21.20
N LYS A 161 -0.33 -10.65 21.63
CA LYS A 161 0.81 -11.00 20.76
C LYS A 161 0.41 -11.93 19.62
N GLU A 162 -0.44 -12.91 19.89
CA GLU A 162 -0.94 -13.89 18.92
C GLU A 162 -1.71 -13.20 17.79
N LYS A 163 -2.51 -12.18 18.12
CA LYS A 163 -3.13 -11.31 17.10
C LYS A 163 -2.04 -10.67 16.22
N LYS A 164 -1.04 -9.99 16.80
CA LYS A 164 0.05 -9.38 16.02
C LYS A 164 0.77 -10.38 15.10
N ILE A 165 0.98 -11.62 15.56
CA ILE A 165 1.61 -12.69 14.79
C ILE A 165 0.70 -13.22 13.68
N GLY A 166 -0.63 -13.19 13.85
CA GLY A 166 -1.60 -13.68 12.87
C GLY A 166 -1.40 -13.08 11.46
N TYR A 167 -1.19 -11.77 11.35
CA TYR A 167 -0.90 -11.15 10.06
C TYR A 167 0.45 -11.57 9.46
N ILE A 168 1.45 -11.81 10.31
CA ILE A 168 2.77 -12.31 9.87
C ILE A 168 2.62 -13.74 9.30
N VAL A 169 1.88 -14.60 10.00
CA VAL A 169 1.59 -15.97 9.55
C VAL A 169 0.85 -15.97 8.22
N LEU A 170 -0.16 -15.11 8.04
CA LEU A 170 -0.86 -14.97 6.75
C LEU A 170 0.07 -14.62 5.60
N LYS A 171 0.97 -13.65 5.80
CA LYS A 171 1.97 -13.28 4.79
C LYS A 171 2.95 -14.41 4.49
N ALA A 172 3.41 -15.12 5.54
CA ALA A 172 4.32 -16.25 5.38
C ALA A 172 3.67 -17.37 4.56
N ILE A 173 2.42 -17.75 4.88
CA ILE A 173 1.66 -18.74 4.13
C ILE A 173 1.50 -18.31 2.67
N ARG A 174 1.08 -17.07 2.40
CA ARG A 174 0.96 -16.54 1.03
C ARG A 174 2.28 -16.63 0.26
N ASN A 175 3.40 -16.33 0.90
CA ASN A 175 4.71 -16.36 0.25
C ASN A 175 5.29 -17.77 0.08
N SER A 176 4.85 -18.74 0.89
CA SER A 176 5.29 -20.14 0.79
C SER A 176 4.57 -20.94 -0.30
N ILE A 177 3.51 -20.39 -0.89
CA ILE A 177 2.65 -21.10 -1.83
C ILE A 177 2.83 -20.48 -3.22
N SER A 178 3.30 -21.30 -4.17
CA SER A 178 3.24 -20.97 -5.59
C SER A 178 1.82 -21.23 -6.10
N TYR A 179 1.15 -20.19 -6.59
CA TYR A 179 -0.19 -20.31 -7.12
C TYR A 179 -0.17 -20.41 -8.65
N PRO A 180 -0.90 -21.35 -9.27
CA PRO A 180 -1.07 -21.33 -10.71
C PRO A 180 -1.88 -20.08 -11.11
N PRO A 181 -1.63 -19.51 -12.30
CA PRO A 181 -2.41 -18.36 -12.78
C PRO A 181 -3.89 -18.72 -12.95
N VAL A 182 -4.75 -17.71 -12.81
CA VAL A 182 -6.21 -17.80 -12.88
C VAL A 182 -6.73 -16.93 -14.01
N THR A 183 -7.55 -17.49 -14.90
CA THR A 183 -8.17 -16.75 -15.99
C THR A 183 -9.58 -16.31 -15.61
N VAL A 184 -9.83 -14.99 -15.58
CA VAL A 184 -11.14 -14.39 -15.33
C VAL A 184 -11.55 -13.57 -16.55
N LYS A 185 -12.69 -13.92 -17.17
CA LYS A 185 -13.24 -13.23 -18.35
C LYS A 185 -12.21 -13.07 -19.49
N GLY A 186 -11.44 -14.11 -19.78
CA GLY A 186 -10.42 -14.12 -20.84
C GLY A 186 -9.08 -13.45 -20.49
N VAL A 187 -8.94 -12.89 -19.28
CA VAL A 187 -7.68 -12.31 -18.82
C VAL A 187 -7.04 -13.22 -17.77
N THR A 188 -5.78 -13.61 -18.00
CA THR A 188 -5.00 -14.45 -17.08
C THR A 188 -4.27 -13.58 -16.06
N TYR A 189 -4.52 -13.83 -14.78
CA TYR A 189 -3.91 -13.15 -13.65
C TYR A 189 -3.04 -14.14 -12.88
N GLY A 190 -1.87 -13.72 -12.37
CA GLY A 190 -1.26 -14.45 -11.28
C GLY A 190 -2.18 -14.37 -10.06
N VAL A 191 -2.42 -15.46 -9.32
CA VAL A 191 -3.15 -15.35 -8.04
C VAL A 191 -2.43 -14.39 -7.09
N GLU A 192 -1.11 -14.25 -7.23
CA GLU A 192 -0.31 -13.25 -6.56
C GLU A 192 -0.74 -11.80 -6.81
N ASP A 193 -1.33 -11.51 -7.98
CA ASP A 193 -1.87 -10.19 -8.33
C ASP A 193 -3.21 -9.92 -7.64
N LEU A 194 -3.96 -10.98 -7.30
CA LEU A 194 -5.25 -10.91 -6.60
C LEU A 194 -5.05 -10.94 -5.07
N LEU A 195 -4.12 -11.77 -4.61
CA LEU A 195 -3.76 -11.99 -3.21
C LEU A 195 -2.57 -11.12 -2.80
N THR A 196 -2.79 -9.80 -2.84
CA THR A 196 -1.78 -8.84 -2.39
C THR A 196 -1.67 -8.83 -0.86
N SER A 197 -0.53 -8.37 -0.33
CA SER A 197 -0.36 -8.14 1.12
C SER A 197 -1.40 -7.19 1.70
N TYR A 198 -1.95 -6.28 0.87
CA TYR A 198 -3.02 -5.38 1.27
C TYR A 198 -4.36 -6.11 1.37
N THR A 199 -4.69 -6.99 0.42
CA THR A 199 -5.89 -7.84 0.48
C THR A 199 -5.89 -8.67 1.77
N LEU A 200 -4.76 -9.32 2.09
CA LEU A 200 -4.60 -10.08 3.34
C LEU A 200 -4.80 -9.22 4.59
N LYS A 201 -4.28 -7.99 4.57
CA LYS A 201 -4.38 -7.05 5.69
C LYS A 201 -5.83 -6.63 5.95
N MET A 202 -6.59 -6.32 4.89
CA MET A 202 -7.99 -5.93 5.02
C MET A 202 -8.84 -7.06 5.60
N GLU A 203 -8.65 -8.28 5.10
CA GLU A 203 -9.36 -9.45 5.62
C GLU A 203 -8.97 -9.82 7.05
N TYR A 204 -7.70 -9.56 7.39
CA TYR A 204 -7.20 -9.72 8.75
C TYR A 204 -7.82 -8.70 9.72
N PHE A 205 -7.94 -7.43 9.32
CA PHE A 205 -8.65 -6.41 10.09
C PHE A 205 -10.14 -6.75 10.26
N TYR A 206 -10.77 -7.26 9.22
CA TYR A 206 -12.15 -7.74 9.30
C TYR A 206 -12.28 -8.89 10.31
N GLU A 207 -11.38 -9.88 10.30
CA GLU A 207 -11.39 -10.98 11.28
C GLU A 207 -11.21 -10.46 12.72
N LEU A 208 -10.29 -9.50 12.92
CA LEU A 208 -10.07 -8.89 14.22
C LEU A 208 -11.31 -8.16 14.75
N ASN A 209 -11.99 -7.43 13.87
CA ASN A 209 -13.22 -6.72 14.25
C ASN A 209 -14.37 -7.69 14.57
N LYS A 210 -14.47 -8.79 13.81
CA LYS A 210 -15.48 -9.83 14.05
C LYS A 210 -15.21 -10.65 15.31
N HIS A 211 -13.94 -10.82 15.67
CA HIS A 211 -13.49 -11.62 16.82
C HIS A 211 -12.62 -10.77 17.75
N PRO A 212 -13.18 -9.79 18.48
CA PRO A 212 -12.40 -8.88 19.29
C PRO A 212 -11.82 -9.54 20.55
N ASN A 213 -12.40 -10.65 21.03
CA ASN A 213 -11.99 -11.29 22.28
C ASN A 213 -10.64 -12.00 22.14
N ASN A 214 -9.75 -11.82 23.11
CA ASN A 214 -8.43 -12.47 23.08
C ASN A 214 -8.50 -14.00 23.07
N ARG A 215 -9.54 -14.60 23.67
CA ARG A 215 -9.77 -16.06 23.70
C ARG A 215 -9.98 -16.66 22.30
N ASP A 216 -10.43 -15.85 21.33
CA ASP A 216 -10.63 -16.29 19.95
C ASP A 216 -9.30 -16.45 19.19
N TRP A 217 -8.19 -15.96 19.76
CA TRP A 217 -6.89 -15.84 19.09
C TRP A 217 -5.76 -16.63 19.75
N ILE A 218 -6.09 -17.53 20.68
CA ILE A 218 -5.11 -18.36 21.40
C ILE A 218 -5.41 -19.85 21.22
N GLY A 219 -4.38 -20.68 21.45
CA GLY A 219 -4.51 -22.15 21.41
C GLY A 219 -5.09 -22.65 20.09
N GLU A 220 -6.03 -23.59 20.17
CA GLU A 220 -6.66 -24.24 19.02
C GLU A 220 -7.52 -23.27 18.18
N ASN A 221 -7.98 -22.16 18.76
CA ASN A 221 -8.78 -21.17 18.02
C ASN A 221 -7.93 -20.39 17.00
N PHE A 222 -6.64 -20.21 17.26
CA PHE A 222 -5.77 -19.40 16.41
C PHE A 222 -5.68 -19.93 14.96
N PRO A 223 -5.35 -21.21 14.71
CA PRO A 223 -5.41 -21.79 13.36
C PRO A 223 -6.77 -21.63 12.69
N HIS A 224 -7.86 -21.76 13.44
CA HIS A 224 -9.22 -21.59 12.90
C HIS A 224 -9.47 -20.15 12.43
N ARG A 225 -8.95 -19.12 13.11
CA ARG A 225 -9.05 -17.72 12.65
C ARG A 225 -8.28 -17.48 11.36
N ILE A 226 -7.05 -17.99 11.29
CA ILE A 226 -6.22 -17.91 10.08
C ILE A 226 -6.92 -18.60 8.90
N MET A 227 -7.48 -19.79 9.12
CA MET A 227 -8.22 -20.52 8.10
C MET A 227 -9.52 -19.83 7.68
N SER A 228 -10.24 -19.20 8.62
CA SER A 228 -11.46 -18.41 8.36
C SER A 228 -11.19 -17.28 7.36
N ILE A 229 -10.05 -16.59 7.50
CA ILE A 229 -9.60 -15.53 6.58
C ILE A 229 -9.35 -16.11 5.18
N PHE A 230 -8.58 -17.19 5.06
CA PHE A 230 -8.33 -17.81 3.77
C PHE A 230 -9.61 -18.35 3.13
N LYS A 231 -10.57 -18.87 3.91
CA LYS A 231 -11.88 -19.31 3.40
C LYS A 231 -12.70 -18.15 2.83
N ARG A 232 -12.66 -16.95 3.42
CA ARG A 232 -13.32 -15.77 2.84
C ARG A 232 -12.65 -15.32 1.56
N ILE A 233 -11.33 -15.15 1.60
CA ILE A 233 -10.57 -14.78 0.40
C ILE A 233 -10.80 -15.79 -0.72
N SER A 234 -10.79 -17.08 -0.40
CA SER A 234 -11.15 -18.17 -1.29
C SER A 234 -12.54 -18.00 -1.87
N LYS A 235 -13.56 -17.66 -1.06
CA LYS A 235 -14.92 -17.43 -1.54
C LYS A 235 -14.97 -16.24 -2.50
N ASP A 236 -14.24 -15.17 -2.20
CA ASP A 236 -14.18 -13.96 -3.02
C ASP A 236 -13.37 -14.17 -4.31
N ILE A 237 -12.38 -15.08 -4.29
CA ILE A 237 -11.57 -15.48 -5.44
C ILE A 237 -12.20 -16.64 -6.25
N ASN A 238 -13.06 -17.48 -5.64
CA ASN A 238 -13.72 -18.62 -6.28
C ASN A 238 -14.90 -18.20 -7.16
N LEU A 239 -14.57 -17.37 -8.14
CA LEU A 239 -15.02 -17.56 -9.51
C LEU A 239 -14.11 -18.50 -10.32
N VAL A 240 -13.01 -19.07 -9.79
CA VAL A 240 -12.23 -20.13 -10.50
C VAL A 240 -11.56 -21.15 -9.55
N SER A 241 -11.88 -22.43 -9.82
CA SER A 241 -11.39 -23.77 -9.40
C SER A 241 -10.10 -24.01 -8.57
N THR A 242 -9.27 -23.04 -8.20
CA THR A 242 -7.93 -23.28 -7.63
C THR A 242 -7.94 -23.58 -6.12
N THR A 243 -8.97 -23.16 -5.36
CA THR A 243 -8.91 -23.23 -3.90
C THR A 243 -9.14 -24.62 -3.30
N LYS A 244 -9.80 -25.53 -4.03
CA LYS A 244 -9.98 -26.94 -3.58
C LYS A 244 -8.65 -27.68 -3.43
N ARG A 245 -7.58 -27.22 -4.09
CA ARG A 245 -6.25 -27.87 -4.04
C ARG A 245 -5.38 -27.39 -2.87
N LEU A 246 -5.62 -26.17 -2.37
CA LEU A 246 -4.92 -25.57 -1.23
C LEU A 246 -5.35 -26.17 0.11
N LEU A 247 -6.64 -26.48 0.25
CA LEU A 247 -7.21 -27.09 1.47
C LEU A 247 -6.87 -28.57 1.65
N ARG A 248 -6.22 -29.22 0.67
CA ARG A 248 -5.81 -30.62 0.76
C ARG A 248 -4.36 -30.81 1.21
N LYS A 249 -3.60 -29.71 1.39
CA LYS A 249 -2.17 -29.73 1.75
C LYS A 249 -1.88 -29.09 3.12
N LEU A 250 -2.93 -28.65 3.83
CA LEU A 250 -2.93 -28.25 5.24
C LEU A 250 -3.75 -29.28 6.01
#